data_AF-A0A2P4T4A2-F1
#
_entry.id   AF-A0A2P4T4A2-F1
#
_cell.length_a   1.000
_cell.length_b   1.000
_cell.length_c   1.000
_cell.angle_alpha   90.00
_cell.angle_beta   90.00
_cell.angle_gamma   90.00
#
_symmetry.space_group_name_H-M   'P 1'
#
loop_
_entity.id
_entity.type
_entity.pdbx_description
1 polymer ?
#
loop_
_entity_poly.entity_id
_entity_poly.type
_entity_poly.pdbx_seq_one_letter_code
_entity_poly.pdbx_strand_id
1 'polypeptide(L)'
;MENFLWLESENRSALGIWRTSYRTFKAKIPPEVDQPSKLNFYSWLFTIIEILANKSASLGICKKHVLIRMFSNGLRAWRASELLIKDLHFGEVPVRIYLPRSPPASKRRGVVLFHGGCGMYGSISKELKEKM
;
A
#
# COMPACT_ATOMS: atom_id res chain seq x y z
N MET A 1 10.39 -35.27 -15.56
CA MET A 1 11.43 -34.22 -15.39
C MET A 1 10.83 -32.84 -15.09
N GLU A 2 9.66 -32.50 -15.63
CA GLU A 2 9.00 -31.19 -15.37
C GLU A 2 8.61 -30.96 -13.91
N ASN A 3 8.08 -31.96 -13.20
CA ASN A 3 7.71 -31.86 -11.78
C ASN A 3 8.92 -31.58 -10.85
N PHE A 4 10.11 -32.05 -11.23
CA PHE A 4 11.34 -31.84 -10.47
C PHE A 4 11.85 -30.40 -10.64
N LEU A 5 11.84 -29.88 -11.88
CA LEU A 5 12.18 -28.49 -12.16
C LEU A 5 11.20 -27.50 -11.51
N TRP A 6 9.93 -27.89 -11.40
CA TRP A 6 8.90 -27.11 -10.71
C TRP A 6 9.14 -27.03 -9.20
N LEU A 7 9.45 -28.17 -8.55
CA LEU A 7 9.84 -28.22 -7.13
C LEU A 7 11.12 -27.42 -6.83
N GLU A 8 12.12 -27.47 -7.71
CA GLU A 8 13.37 -26.70 -7.58
C GLU A 8 13.14 -25.17 -7.72
N SER A 9 12.20 -24.78 -8.59
CA SER A 9 11.74 -23.40 -8.78
C SER A 9 10.96 -22.87 -7.56
N GLU A 10 10.03 -23.68 -7.04
CA GLU A 10 9.26 -23.38 -5.83
C GLU A 10 10.20 -23.23 -4.61
N ASN A 11 11.21 -24.11 -4.48
CA ASN A 11 12.20 -24.03 -3.39
C ASN A 11 13.10 -22.79 -3.47
N ARG A 12 13.54 -22.40 -4.69
CA ARG A 12 14.32 -21.17 -4.88
C ARG A 12 13.52 -19.91 -4.59
N SER A 13 12.25 -19.87 -5.00
CA SER A 13 11.36 -18.74 -4.72
C SER A 13 11.01 -18.65 -3.23
N ALA A 14 10.73 -19.78 -2.58
CA ALA A 14 10.53 -19.88 -1.14
C ALA A 14 11.74 -19.39 -0.33
N LEU A 15 12.97 -19.76 -0.73
CA LEU A 15 14.20 -19.27 -0.12
C LEU A 15 14.42 -17.76 -0.33
N GLY A 16 14.05 -17.22 -1.50
CA GLY A 16 14.11 -15.79 -1.78
C GLY A 16 13.14 -14.98 -0.93
N ILE A 17 11.94 -15.50 -0.71
CA ILE A 17 10.91 -14.91 0.17
C ILE A 17 11.38 -14.98 1.61
N TRP A 18 11.79 -16.16 2.10
CA TRP A 18 12.34 -16.33 3.43
C TRP A 18 13.49 -15.35 3.68
N ARG A 19 14.43 -15.22 2.74
CA ARG A 19 15.56 -14.29 2.85
C ARG A 19 15.13 -12.82 2.90
N THR A 20 14.16 -12.43 2.09
CA THR A 20 13.65 -11.03 2.04
C THR A 20 12.84 -10.71 3.29
N SER A 21 11.91 -11.57 3.67
CA SER A 21 11.12 -11.43 4.90
C SER A 21 12.04 -11.44 6.13
N TYR A 22 12.99 -12.38 6.22
CA TYR A 22 13.96 -12.45 7.32
C TYR A 22 14.81 -11.19 7.44
N ARG A 23 15.25 -10.60 6.32
CA ARG A 23 15.97 -9.32 6.33
C ARG A 23 15.09 -8.18 6.85
N THR A 24 13.83 -8.12 6.44
CA THR A 24 12.86 -7.12 6.93
C THR A 24 12.57 -7.30 8.43
N PHE A 25 12.45 -8.54 8.93
CA PHE A 25 12.26 -8.82 10.36
C PHE A 25 13.51 -8.57 11.21
N LYS A 26 14.72 -8.78 10.65
CA LYS A 26 15.98 -8.53 11.36
C LYS A 26 16.50 -7.10 11.24
N ALA A 27 15.86 -6.25 10.44
CA ALA A 27 16.16 -4.83 10.44
C ALA A 27 15.89 -4.31 11.86
N LYS A 28 16.96 -4.03 12.61
CA LYS A 28 16.84 -3.40 13.92
C LYS A 28 16.19 -2.04 13.69
N ILE A 29 14.95 -1.90 14.16
CA ILE A 29 14.27 -0.61 14.17
C ILE A 29 15.13 0.31 15.05
N PRO A 30 15.63 1.44 14.53
CA PRO A 30 16.41 2.34 15.34
C PRO A 30 15.58 2.78 16.55
N PRO A 31 16.17 2.83 17.76
CA PRO A 31 15.45 3.12 18.99
C PRO A 31 14.81 4.52 19.01
N GLU A 32 15.21 5.42 18.09
CA GLU A 32 14.66 6.77 17.91
C GLU A 32 13.30 6.83 17.21
N VAL A 33 12.73 5.69 16.81
CA VAL A 33 11.38 5.69 16.23
C VAL A 33 10.35 5.84 17.35
N ASP A 34 9.57 6.92 17.31
CA ASP A 34 8.53 7.25 18.31
C ASP A 34 7.52 6.12 18.56
N GLN A 35 7.34 5.19 17.60
CA GLN A 35 6.31 4.16 17.68
C GLN A 35 6.70 2.81 17.07
N PRO A 36 7.59 2.05 17.73
CA PRO A 36 8.14 0.80 17.20
C PRO A 36 7.08 -0.32 17.07
N SER A 37 6.08 -0.33 17.95
CA SER A 37 4.98 -1.32 17.91
C SER A 37 4.13 -1.20 16.63
N LYS A 38 3.85 0.02 16.16
CA LYS A 38 3.13 0.23 14.89
C LYS A 38 3.97 -0.25 13.71
N LEU A 39 5.26 0.04 13.71
CA LEU A 39 6.14 -0.38 12.61
C LEU A 39 6.24 -1.91 12.53
N ASN A 40 6.32 -2.58 13.68
CA ASN A 40 6.26 -4.05 13.77
C ASN A 40 4.94 -4.60 13.23
N PHE A 41 3.81 -3.98 13.56
CA PHE A 41 2.50 -4.38 13.03
C PHE A 41 2.44 -4.29 11.50
N TYR A 42 2.91 -3.19 10.92
CA TYR A 42 2.97 -3.04 9.47
C TYR A 42 3.91 -4.06 8.83
N SER A 43 5.09 -4.30 9.42
CA SER A 43 6.05 -5.30 8.94
C SER A 43 5.44 -6.72 8.90
N TRP A 44 4.73 -7.10 9.97
CA TRP A 44 4.01 -8.37 10.05
C TRP A 44 2.88 -8.46 9.01
N LEU A 45 2.07 -7.41 8.89
CA LEU A 45 0.97 -7.32 7.92
C LEU A 45 1.48 -7.48 6.47
N PHE A 46 2.54 -6.77 6.10
CA PHE A 46 3.15 -6.87 4.76
C PHE A 46 3.67 -8.28 4.47
N THR A 47 4.24 -8.95 5.48
CA THR A 47 4.71 -10.35 5.34
C THR A 47 3.56 -11.30 5.03
N ILE A 48 2.43 -11.20 5.75
CA ILE A 48 1.26 -12.04 5.50
C ILE A 48 0.70 -11.82 4.10
N ILE A 49 0.59 -10.55 3.68
CA ILE A 49 0.12 -10.20 2.34
C ILE A 49 1.06 -10.79 1.28
N GLU A 50 2.37 -10.75 1.49
CA GLU A 50 3.34 -11.34 0.56
C GLU A 50 3.20 -12.85 0.44
N ILE A 51 3.07 -13.58 1.56
CA ILE A 51 2.86 -15.03 1.56
C ILE A 51 1.55 -15.38 0.82
N LEU A 52 0.46 -14.67 1.12
CA LEU A 52 -0.83 -14.88 0.48
C LEU A 52 -0.78 -14.58 -1.02
N ALA A 53 -0.13 -13.49 -1.41
CA ALA A 53 0.01 -13.06 -2.80
C ALA A 53 0.86 -14.04 -3.62
N ASN A 54 1.84 -14.71 -3.01
CA ASN A 54 2.60 -15.77 -3.68
C ASN A 54 1.78 -17.05 -3.82
N LYS A 55 1.08 -17.49 -2.77
CA LYS A 55 0.25 -18.70 -2.83
C LYS A 55 -0.87 -18.61 -3.87
N SER A 56 -1.56 -17.48 -3.90
CA SER A 56 -2.58 -17.18 -4.91
C SER A 56 -2.03 -17.06 -6.33
N ALA A 57 -0.80 -16.53 -6.50
CA ALA A 57 -0.13 -16.50 -7.79
C ALA A 57 0.29 -17.90 -8.26
N SER A 58 0.82 -18.75 -7.37
CA SER A 58 1.15 -20.15 -7.68
C SER A 58 -0.09 -20.98 -8.03
N LEU A 59 -1.26 -20.66 -7.47
CA LEU A 59 -2.55 -21.27 -7.82
C LEU A 59 -3.16 -20.70 -9.10
N GLY A 60 -2.53 -19.71 -9.75
CA GLY A 60 -3.04 -19.08 -10.96
C GLY A 60 -4.27 -18.18 -10.77
N ILE A 61 -4.66 -17.89 -9.52
CA ILE A 61 -5.87 -17.13 -9.19
C ILE A 61 -5.70 -15.65 -9.56
N CYS A 62 -4.62 -15.04 -9.07
CA CYS A 62 -4.34 -13.62 -9.27
C CYS A 62 -2.83 -13.35 -9.28
N LYS A 63 -2.40 -12.37 -10.07
CA LYS A 63 -1.00 -11.91 -10.04
C LYS A 63 -0.70 -11.24 -8.70
N LYS A 64 0.50 -11.49 -8.14
CA LYS A 64 0.98 -10.96 -6.86
C LYS A 64 0.69 -9.46 -6.67
N HIS A 65 0.99 -8.65 -7.68
CA HIS A 65 0.81 -7.19 -7.61
C HIS A 65 -0.66 -6.75 -7.55
N VAL A 66 -1.59 -7.51 -8.13
CA VAL A 66 -3.02 -7.21 -8.07
C VAL A 66 -3.53 -7.37 -6.64
N LEU A 67 -3.13 -8.44 -5.96
CA LEU A 67 -3.54 -8.69 -4.58
C LEU A 67 -2.94 -7.68 -3.60
N ILE A 68 -1.65 -7.37 -3.74
CA ILE A 68 -1.03 -6.33 -2.91
C ILE A 68 -1.78 -5.00 -3.10
N ARG A 69 -2.09 -4.61 -4.35
CA ARG A 69 -2.86 -3.40 -4.65
C ARG A 69 -4.26 -3.44 -4.03
N MET A 70 -4.97 -4.57 -4.09
CA MET A 70 -6.29 -4.73 -3.48
C MET A 70 -6.25 -4.50 -1.97
N PHE A 71 -5.30 -5.13 -1.27
CA PHE A 71 -5.13 -4.95 0.17
C PHE A 71 -4.76 -3.51 0.54
N SER A 72 -3.79 -2.91 -0.16
CA SER A 72 -3.39 -1.52 0.10
C SER A 72 -4.51 -0.52 -0.14
N ASN A 73 -5.36 -0.74 -1.16
CA ASN A 73 -6.52 0.11 -1.42
C ASN A 73 -7.64 -0.09 -0.37
N GLY A 74 -7.79 -1.29 0.17
CA GLY A 74 -8.76 -1.61 1.22
C GLY A 74 -8.41 -1.00 2.58
N LEU A 75 -7.12 -0.83 2.90
CA LEU A 75 -6.63 -0.23 4.15
C LEU A 75 -6.83 1.29 4.25
N ARG A 76 -7.62 1.90 3.36
CA ARG A 76 -7.88 3.34 3.37
C ARG A 76 -8.31 3.80 4.75
N ALA A 77 -7.62 4.83 5.24
CA ALA A 77 -7.85 5.42 6.55
C ALA A 77 -9.34 5.81 6.69
N TRP A 78 -10.03 5.11 7.58
CA TRP A 78 -11.42 5.30 7.98
C TRP A 78 -11.73 6.69 8.57
N ARG A 79 -10.73 7.56 8.70
CA ARG A 79 -10.90 8.85 9.37
C ARG A 79 -11.74 9.79 8.51
N ALA A 80 -12.93 10.08 9.02
CA ALA A 80 -13.72 11.21 8.57
C ALA A 80 -12.85 12.47 8.70
N SER A 81 -12.59 13.10 7.56
CA SER A 81 -11.83 14.35 7.54
C SER A 81 -12.83 15.49 7.68
N GLU A 82 -12.65 16.37 8.67
CA GLU A 82 -13.45 17.60 8.85
C GLU A 82 -13.16 18.68 7.78
N LEU A 83 -12.45 18.30 6.72
CA LEU A 83 -12.00 19.16 5.64
C LEU A 83 -13.04 19.17 4.52
N LEU A 84 -13.18 20.31 3.86
CA LEU A 84 -13.94 20.41 2.62
C LEU A 84 -13.08 19.83 1.50
N ILE A 85 -13.53 18.72 0.93
CA ILE A 85 -12.82 18.00 -0.13
C ILE A 85 -13.43 18.38 -1.48
N LYS A 86 -12.61 18.84 -2.42
CA LYS A 86 -13.01 19.06 -3.82
C LYS A 86 -12.18 18.19 -4.74
N ASP A 87 -12.85 17.36 -5.53
CA ASP A 87 -12.21 16.60 -6.60
C ASP A 87 -12.30 17.41 -7.89
N LEU A 88 -11.16 17.60 -8.54
CA LEU A 88 -10.99 18.36 -9.78
C LEU A 88 -10.14 17.56 -10.77
N HIS A 89 -10.20 17.93 -12.04
CA HIS A 89 -9.34 17.37 -13.08
C HIS A 89 -8.55 18.50 -13.72
N PHE A 90 -7.22 18.36 -13.74
CA PHE A 90 -6.35 19.23 -14.51
C PHE A 90 -5.95 18.46 -15.77
N GLY A 91 -6.66 18.74 -16.88
CA GLY A 91 -6.60 17.90 -18.07
C GLY A 91 -7.12 16.49 -17.75
N GLU A 92 -6.30 15.47 -17.98
CA GLU A 92 -6.61 14.06 -17.66
C GLU A 92 -6.13 13.62 -16.27
N VAL A 93 -5.48 14.49 -15.50
CA VAL A 93 -4.94 14.15 -14.18
C VAL A 93 -5.97 14.51 -13.10
N PRO A 94 -6.50 13.53 -12.35
CA PRO A 94 -7.38 13.82 -11.24
C PRO A 94 -6.56 14.41 -10.09
N VAL A 95 -7.11 15.43 -9.41
CA VAL A 95 -6.49 16.11 -8.27
C VAL A 95 -7.55 16.33 -7.20
N ARG A 96 -7.18 16.11 -5.94
CA ARG A 96 -8.04 16.36 -4.78
C ARG A 96 -7.51 17.55 -4.00
N ILE A 97 -8.31 18.61 -3.91
CA ILE A 97 -8.04 19.78 -3.08
C ILE A 97 -8.69 19.58 -1.71
N TYR A 98 -7.89 19.74 -0.66
CA TYR A 98 -8.36 19.77 0.72
C TYR A 98 -8.39 21.21 1.20
N LEU A 99 -9.58 21.71 1.51
CA LEU A 99 -9.81 23.07 2.00
C LEU A 99 -10.25 23.04 3.46
N PRO A 100 -9.85 24.03 4.28
CA PRO A 100 -10.45 24.23 5.58
C PRO A 100 -11.95 24.60 5.42
N ARG A 101 -12.79 24.20 6.37
CA ARG A 101 -14.23 24.51 6.35
C ARG A 101 -14.52 26.01 6.52
N SER A 102 -13.63 26.73 7.20
CA SER A 102 -13.71 28.18 7.37
C SER A 102 -12.73 28.90 6.44
N PRO A 103 -13.16 29.97 5.74
CA PRO A 103 -12.27 30.80 4.93
C PRO A 103 -11.10 31.31 5.79
N PRO A 104 -9.84 31.14 5.35
CA PRO A 104 -8.73 31.67 6.11
C PRO A 104 -8.78 33.19 6.12
N ALA A 105 -8.57 33.81 7.30
CA ALA A 105 -8.54 35.26 7.47
C ALA A 105 -7.39 35.96 6.71
N SER A 106 -6.44 35.19 6.16
CA SER A 106 -5.30 35.70 5.40
C SER A 106 -4.85 34.69 4.32
N LYS A 107 -4.04 35.13 3.36
CA LYS A 107 -3.40 34.24 2.38
C LYS A 107 -2.49 33.25 3.11
N ARG A 108 -2.77 31.96 3.00
CA ARG A 108 -1.96 30.86 3.55
C ARG A 108 -1.28 30.09 2.43
N ARG A 109 -0.12 29.49 2.71
CA ARG A 109 0.62 28.65 1.76
C ARG A 109 -0.19 27.39 1.44
N GLY A 110 -0.35 27.09 0.15
CA GLY A 110 -0.85 25.80 -0.31
C GLY A 110 0.25 24.74 -0.24
N VAL A 111 -0.13 23.48 -0.02
CA VAL A 111 0.78 22.33 -0.04
C VAL A 111 0.32 21.37 -1.13
N VAL A 112 1.24 20.98 -2.01
CA VAL A 112 1.01 19.93 -3.00
C VAL A 112 1.57 18.63 -2.44
N LEU A 113 0.69 17.65 -2.26
CA LEU A 113 1.07 16.33 -1.76
C LEU A 113 0.96 15.31 -2.90
N PHE A 114 2.07 14.64 -3.18
CA PHE A 114 2.09 13.44 -4.02
C PHE A 114 2.02 12.22 -3.10
N HIS A 115 1.10 11.30 -3.38
CA HIS A 115 1.03 10.07 -2.59
C HIS A 115 2.24 9.18 -2.90
N GLY A 116 2.71 8.43 -1.91
CA GLY A 116 3.82 7.48 -2.05
C GLY A 116 3.43 6.21 -2.82
N GLY A 117 4.09 5.09 -2.54
CA GLY A 117 3.72 3.80 -3.14
C GLY A 117 4.35 3.52 -4.51
N CYS A 118 5.46 4.19 -4.82
CA CYS A 118 6.32 3.91 -5.98
C CYS A 118 5.60 3.91 -7.33
N GLY A 119 4.50 4.65 -7.47
CA GLY A 119 3.65 4.65 -8.67
C GLY A 119 2.81 3.38 -8.86
N MET A 120 2.88 2.43 -7.92
CA MET A 120 2.13 1.16 -7.97
C MET A 120 0.90 1.15 -7.07
N TYR A 121 0.94 1.91 -5.97
CA TYR A 121 -0.03 1.88 -4.87
C TYR A 121 -0.44 3.29 -4.45
N GLY A 122 -1.69 3.42 -4.03
CA GLY A 122 -2.28 4.70 -3.62
C GLY A 122 -3.10 5.32 -4.75
N SER A 123 -4.22 5.91 -4.38
CA SER A 123 -5.08 6.66 -5.29
C SER A 123 -5.88 7.66 -4.49
N ILE A 124 -6.17 8.80 -5.12
CA ILE A 124 -7.12 9.77 -4.60
C ILE A 124 -8.57 9.32 -4.84
N SER A 125 -8.84 8.41 -5.78
CA SER A 125 -10.20 8.05 -6.20
C SER A 125 -11.04 7.46 -5.06
N LYS A 126 -12.28 7.95 -4.91
CA LYS A 126 -13.32 7.34 -4.05
C LYS A 126 -14.15 6.27 -4.78
N GLU A 127 -13.75 5.87 -5.99
CA GLU A 127 -14.57 5.07 -6.92
C GLU A 127 -15.00 3.67 -6.45
N LEU A 128 -14.43 3.13 -5.37
CA LEU A 128 -14.86 1.83 -4.83
C LEU A 128 -16.14 1.89 -3.96
N LYS A 129 -16.78 3.05 -3.77
CA LYS A 129 -18.04 3.17 -3.01
C LYS A 129 -19.31 3.44 -3.83
N GLU A 130 -19.20 3.74 -5.13
CA GLU A 130 -20.37 4.05 -5.98
C GLU A 130 -20.73 2.94 -6.97
N LYS A 131 -19.98 1.82 -6.98
CA LYS A 131 -20.25 0.65 -7.84
C LYS A 131 -20.64 -0.63 -7.07
N MET A 132 -21.03 -0.49 -5.81
CA MET A 132 -21.72 -1.51 -5.02
C MET A 132 -23.05 -0.92 -4.53
#